data_AF-A0A165Y8Z7-F1
#
_entry.id   AF-A0A165Y8Z7-F1
#
_cell.length_a   1.000
_cell.length_b   1.000
_cell.length_c   1.000
_cell.angle_alpha   90.00
_cell.angle_beta   90.00
_cell.angle_gamma   90.00
#
_symmetry.space_group_name_H-M   'P 1'
#
loop_
_entity.id
_entity.type
_entity.pdbx_description
1 polymer ?
#
loop_
_entity_poly.entity_id
_entity_poly.type
_entity_poly.pdbx_seq_one_letter_code
_entity_poly.pdbx_strand_id
1 'polypeptide(L)'
;MAFSLGVSLAATSAGSLGGLSLFQRDLPLKTKRKLHAIGGAWGMWSLPLKQSVKVNGVSVEKPSADPHQTDNGTLILATDANPSPGSSRIATKAVRGDINITTRMQIATVGAALFFQRTAILHVVANAICVLEPDHTSRQKIQDVDENLPRAKIRA
;
A
#
# COMPACT_ATOMS: atom_id res chain seq x y z
N MET A 1 -17.01 -19.00 -34.32
CA MET A 1 -16.68 -19.85 -33.15
C MET A 1 -15.39 -19.30 -32.57
N ALA A 2 -15.46 -18.54 -31.47
CA ALA A 2 -14.32 -17.75 -30.97
C ALA A 2 -13.48 -18.57 -29.98
N PHE A 3 -12.21 -18.81 -30.33
CA PHE A 3 -11.23 -19.37 -29.41
C PHE A 3 -10.76 -18.27 -28.45
N SER A 4 -10.97 -18.47 -27.15
CA SER A 4 -10.26 -17.69 -26.14
C SER A 4 -8.79 -18.14 -26.10
N LEU A 5 -7.89 -17.27 -26.54
CA LEU A 5 -6.47 -17.54 -26.87
C LEU A 5 -5.51 -17.74 -25.67
N GLY A 6 -6.02 -18.05 -24.48
CA GLY A 6 -5.23 -18.02 -23.23
C GLY A 6 -4.90 -19.37 -22.60
N VAL A 7 -5.60 -20.44 -22.98
CA VAL A 7 -5.52 -21.73 -22.30
C VAL A 7 -5.49 -22.88 -23.31
N SER A 8 -4.50 -23.77 -23.19
CA SER A 8 -4.40 -25.00 -23.98
C SER A 8 -4.44 -26.21 -23.04
N LEU A 9 -5.16 -27.25 -23.46
CA LEU A 9 -5.24 -28.51 -22.74
C LEU A 9 -4.63 -29.60 -23.61
N ALA A 10 -3.62 -30.30 -23.09
CA ALA A 10 -3.02 -31.43 -23.78
C ALA A 10 -3.24 -32.71 -22.96
N ALA A 11 -3.68 -33.78 -23.61
CA ALA A 11 -3.57 -35.11 -23.04
C ALA A 11 -2.11 -35.53 -23.10
N THR A 12 -1.47 -35.65 -21.94
CA THR A 12 -0.10 -36.11 -21.83
C THR A 12 -0.13 -37.51 -21.24
N SER A 13 0.57 -38.45 -21.88
CA SER A 13 0.73 -39.80 -21.36
C SER A 13 2.21 -40.14 -21.33
N ALA A 14 2.65 -40.75 -20.22
CA ALA A 14 3.99 -41.27 -20.04
C ALA A 14 3.88 -42.63 -19.34
N GLY A 15 4.02 -43.71 -20.10
CA GLY A 15 3.88 -45.07 -19.59
C GLY A 15 2.46 -45.35 -19.04
N SER A 16 2.36 -45.85 -17.81
CA SER A 16 1.08 -46.13 -17.14
C SER A 16 0.38 -44.89 -16.54
N LEU A 17 0.98 -43.71 -16.67
CA LEU A 17 0.43 -42.44 -16.18
C LEU A 17 -0.12 -41.63 -17.36
N GLY A 18 -1.44 -41.60 -17.48
CA GLY A 18 -2.17 -40.65 -18.33
C GLY A 18 -2.63 -39.45 -17.51
N GLY A 19 -2.54 -38.25 -18.08
CA GLY A 19 -2.98 -37.03 -17.44
C GLY A 19 -3.42 -35.96 -18.44
N LEU A 20 -4.07 -34.93 -17.93
CA LEU A 20 -4.38 -33.72 -18.68
C LEU A 20 -3.48 -32.60 -18.17
N SER A 21 -2.69 -32.00 -19.05
CA SER A 21 -1.84 -30.85 -18.76
C SER A 21 -2.53 -29.58 -19.25
N LEU A 22 -2.79 -28.65 -18.33
CA LEU A 22 -3.30 -27.32 -18.64
C LEU A 22 -2.12 -26.35 -18.78
N PHE A 23 -1.98 -25.75 -19.95
CA PHE A 23 -1.01 -24.69 -20.21
C PHE A 23 -1.76 -23.35 -20.20
N GLN A 24 -1.41 -22.50 -19.24
CA GLN A 24 -1.92 -21.14 -19.14
C GLN A 24 -0.77 -20.18 -19.43
N ARG A 25 -0.94 -19.29 -20.40
CA ARG A 25 0.06 -18.26 -20.71
C ARG A 25 0.17 -17.24 -19.57
N ASP A 26 -0.97 -16.94 -18.96
CA ASP A 26 -1.07 -15.92 -17.92
C ASP A 26 -0.62 -16.44 -16.55
N LEU A 27 -0.07 -15.54 -15.74
CA LEU A 27 0.33 -15.86 -14.38
C LEU A 27 -0.91 -16.28 -13.56
N PRO A 28 -0.89 -17.46 -12.91
CA PRO A 28 -2.00 -17.87 -12.05
C PRO A 28 -2.08 -16.96 -10.83
N LEU A 29 -3.19 -16.22 -10.72
CA LEU A 29 -3.47 -15.37 -9.56
C LEU A 29 -4.44 -16.08 -8.62
N LYS A 30 -4.14 -16.08 -7.31
CA LYS A 30 -5.03 -16.54 -6.25
C LYS A 30 -5.38 -15.40 -5.31
N THR A 31 -6.64 -14.98 -5.32
CA THR A 31 -7.15 -13.98 -4.38
C THR A 31 -7.51 -14.65 -3.06
N LYS A 32 -6.77 -14.33 -1.99
CA LYS A 32 -7.03 -14.90 -0.65
C LYS A 32 -8.20 -14.25 0.09
N ARG A 33 -8.32 -12.91 0.04
CA ARG A 33 -9.36 -12.13 0.73
C ARG A 33 -9.58 -10.81 0.00
N LYS A 34 -10.83 -10.36 -0.10
CA LYS A 34 -11.18 -9.02 -0.57
C LYS A 34 -11.31 -8.07 0.62
N LEU A 35 -10.61 -6.94 0.55
CA LEU A 35 -10.59 -5.93 1.62
C LEU A 35 -11.50 -4.78 1.25
N HIS A 36 -12.79 -4.89 1.58
CA HIS A 36 -13.80 -3.89 1.21
C HIS A 36 -13.56 -2.49 1.81
N ALA A 37 -12.82 -2.42 2.91
CA ALA A 37 -12.56 -1.16 3.62
C ALA A 37 -11.52 -0.26 2.92
N ILE A 38 -10.67 -0.80 2.04
CA ILE A 38 -9.64 -0.05 1.33
C ILE A 38 -9.95 -0.07 -0.16
N GLY A 39 -10.26 1.12 -0.70
CA GLY A 39 -10.27 1.39 -2.13
C GLY A 39 -9.03 2.20 -2.49
N GLY A 40 -8.44 1.92 -3.66
CA GLY A 40 -7.17 2.49 -4.08
C GLY A 40 -7.06 2.55 -5.61
N ALA A 41 -8.15 2.88 -6.29
CA ALA A 41 -8.24 2.81 -7.76
C ALA A 41 -7.18 3.65 -8.49
N TRP A 42 -6.66 4.69 -7.82
CA TRP A 42 -5.63 5.58 -8.38
C TRP A 42 -4.23 5.30 -7.83
N GLY A 43 -4.11 4.51 -6.76
CA GLY A 43 -2.83 4.18 -6.17
C GLY A 43 -2.98 3.47 -4.84
N MET A 44 -2.05 2.54 -4.59
CA MET A 44 -1.94 1.85 -3.31
C MET A 44 -0.47 1.53 -3.01
N TRP A 45 -0.05 1.81 -1.79
CA TRP A 45 1.30 1.58 -1.29
C TRP A 45 1.21 0.74 -0.02
N SER A 46 2.09 -0.26 0.08
CA SER A 46 2.23 -1.09 1.28
C SER A 46 3.67 -0.94 1.77
N LEU A 47 3.84 -0.32 2.94
CA LEU A 47 5.14 0.10 3.46
C LEU A 47 5.42 -0.63 4.79
N PRO A 48 6.50 -1.42 4.88
CA PRO A 48 6.91 -2.06 6.14
C PRO A 48 7.66 -1.04 7.01
N LEU A 49 7.01 -0.53 8.05
CA LEU A 49 7.58 0.45 8.96
C LEU A 49 8.14 -0.23 10.21
N LYS A 50 9.25 0.31 10.71
CA LYS A 50 9.76 -0.01 12.04
C LYS A 50 8.99 0.82 13.06
N GLN A 51 8.25 0.18 13.96
CA GLN A 51 7.57 0.90 15.04
C GLN A 51 8.54 1.09 16.20
N SER A 52 8.95 2.34 16.45
CA SER A 52 9.61 2.67 17.72
C SER A 52 8.55 2.69 18.83
N VAL A 53 8.71 1.86 19.85
CA VAL A 53 7.82 1.86 21.01
C VAL A 53 8.39 2.84 22.03
N LYS A 54 7.62 3.87 22.40
CA LYS A 54 8.00 4.74 23.52
C LYS A 54 7.67 4.02 24.83
N VAL A 55 8.69 3.61 25.59
CA VAL A 55 8.55 3.12 26.96
C VAL A 55 9.15 4.18 27.87
N ASN A 56 8.35 4.72 28.80
CA ASN A 56 8.79 5.74 29.77
C ASN A 56 9.52 6.96 29.14
N GLY A 57 8.98 7.51 28.05
CA GLY A 57 9.52 8.71 27.39
C GLY A 57 10.76 8.47 26.51
N VAL A 58 11.36 7.28 26.54
CA VAL A 58 12.46 6.88 25.67
C VAL A 58 11.90 6.05 24.52
N SER A 59 12.16 6.47 23.29
CA SER A 59 11.85 5.67 22.09
C SER A 59 12.82 4.49 22.03
N VAL A 60 12.35 3.31 22.40
CA VAL A 60 13.11 2.07 22.31
C VAL A 60 12.66 1.35 21.04
N GLU A 61 13.59 1.06 20.13
CA GLU A 61 13.34 0.15 19.02
C GLU A 61 12.93 -1.20 19.62
N LYS A 62 11.72 -1.69 19.32
CA LYS A 62 11.27 -2.98 19.86
C LYS A 62 12.23 -4.05 19.32
N PRO A 63 12.99 -4.75 20.17
CA PRO A 63 13.87 -5.81 19.68
C PRO A 63 12.97 -6.93 19.15
N SER A 64 12.93 -7.11 17.83
CA SER A 64 12.30 -8.29 17.24
C SER A 64 13.17 -9.48 17.62
N ALA A 65 12.70 -10.30 18.58
CA ALA A 65 13.36 -11.53 19.00
C ALA A 65 13.40 -12.61 17.89
N ASP A 66 12.87 -12.32 16.70
CA ASP A 66 12.74 -13.26 15.60
C ASP A 66 13.05 -12.56 14.26
N PRO A 67 14.15 -12.91 13.55
CA PRO A 67 14.56 -12.27 12.30
C PRO A 67 13.60 -12.53 11.12
N HIS A 68 12.64 -13.45 11.27
CA HIS A 68 11.59 -13.71 10.29
C HIS A 68 10.25 -13.02 10.62
N GLN A 69 10.11 -12.39 11.79
CA GLN A 69 8.98 -11.49 12.03
C GLN A 69 9.24 -10.17 11.32
N THR A 70 8.64 -10.00 10.14
CA THR A 70 8.48 -8.66 9.56
C THR A 70 7.78 -7.77 10.57
N ASP A 71 8.55 -6.85 11.08
CA ASP A 71 8.21 -5.81 12.05
C ASP A 71 6.77 -5.31 11.89
N ASN A 72 6.05 -5.25 13.01
CA ASN A 72 4.59 -5.37 13.12
C ASN A 72 3.76 -4.17 12.61
N GLY A 73 4.30 -3.33 11.72
CA GLY A 73 3.61 -2.16 11.18
C GLY A 73 3.66 -2.12 9.65
N THR A 74 2.81 -2.92 8.97
CA THR A 74 2.56 -2.64 7.54
C THR A 74 1.57 -1.50 7.44
N LEU A 75 2.04 -0.36 6.95
CA LEU A 75 1.21 0.78 6.58
C LEU A 75 0.69 0.56 5.16
N ILE A 76 -0.63 0.69 5.00
CA ILE A 76 -1.30 0.70 3.72
C ILE A 76 -1.79 2.12 3.49
N LEU A 77 -1.30 2.72 2.43
CA LEU A 77 -1.80 3.98 1.92
C LEU A 77 -2.56 3.70 0.63
N ALA A 78 -3.79 4.19 0.52
CA ALA A 78 -4.58 4.01 -0.69
C ALA A 78 -5.26 5.31 -1.06
N THR A 79 -5.38 5.56 -2.36
CA THR A 79 -6.00 6.77 -2.89
C THR A 79 -7.05 6.43 -3.95
N ASP A 80 -8.18 7.11 -3.84
CA ASP A 80 -9.28 7.04 -4.81
C ASP A 80 -9.48 8.43 -5.46
N ALA A 81 -10.04 8.44 -6.66
CA ALA A 81 -10.42 9.66 -7.36
C ALA A 81 -11.70 10.29 -6.78
N ASN A 82 -12.59 9.47 -6.23
CA ASN A 82 -13.92 9.86 -5.81
C ASN A 82 -14.07 9.76 -4.28
N PRO A 83 -14.53 10.82 -3.58
CA PRO A 83 -14.89 12.15 -4.08
C PRO A 83 -13.70 12.99 -4.54
N SER A 84 -13.93 13.85 -5.55
CA SER A 84 -13.01 14.93 -5.91
C SER A 84 -12.77 15.84 -4.68
N PRO A 85 -11.51 16.26 -4.39
CA PRO A 85 -10.29 16.22 -5.21
C PRO A 85 -9.46 14.93 -5.08
N GLY A 86 -10.07 13.85 -4.61
CA GLY A 86 -9.44 12.56 -4.30
C GLY A 86 -9.59 12.24 -2.81
N SER A 87 -9.65 10.95 -2.47
CA SER A 87 -9.75 10.48 -1.09
C SER A 87 -8.63 9.50 -0.79
N SER A 88 -7.79 9.87 0.18
CA SER A 88 -6.69 9.02 0.67
C SER A 88 -7.01 8.42 2.03
N ARG A 89 -6.53 7.20 2.26
CA ARG A 89 -6.68 6.47 3.52
C ARG A 89 -5.34 5.90 3.94
N ILE A 90 -4.99 6.13 5.21
CA ILE A 90 -3.87 5.49 5.87
C ILE A 90 -4.45 4.41 6.78
N ALA A 91 -3.90 3.20 6.66
CA ALA A 91 -4.32 2.07 7.47
C ALA A 91 -3.12 1.26 7.93
N THR A 92 -3.26 0.57 9.05
CA THR A 92 -2.26 -0.37 9.58
C THR A 92 -2.83 -1.77 9.58
N LYS A 93 -2.00 -2.75 9.19
CA LYS A 93 -2.35 -4.17 9.26
C LYS A 93 -2.22 -4.68 10.70
N ALA A 94 -3.31 -5.20 11.26
CA ALA A 94 -3.32 -5.85 12.57
C ALA A 94 -2.80 -7.30 12.48
N VAL A 95 -2.40 -7.87 13.63
CA VAL A 95 -1.80 -9.21 13.75
C VAL A 95 -2.69 -10.33 13.17
N ARG A 96 -4.02 -10.18 13.20
CA ARG A 96 -4.99 -11.14 12.62
C ARG A 96 -5.35 -10.87 11.15
N GLY A 97 -4.65 -9.97 10.48
CA GLY A 97 -4.92 -9.62 9.08
C GLY A 97 -6.12 -8.69 8.89
N ASP A 98 -6.67 -8.16 9.98
CA ASP A 98 -7.62 -7.06 9.94
C ASP A 98 -6.90 -5.74 9.68
N ILE A 99 -7.65 -4.78 9.16
CA ILE A 99 -7.13 -3.49 8.73
C ILE A 99 -7.79 -2.43 9.59
N ASN A 100 -6.96 -1.61 10.23
CA ASN A 100 -7.43 -0.45 10.96
C ASN A 100 -7.12 0.81 10.16
N ILE A 101 -8.15 1.56 9.77
CA ILE A 101 -7.99 2.85 9.07
C ILE A 101 -7.80 3.92 10.13
N THR A 102 -6.58 4.44 10.23
CA THR A 102 -6.19 5.45 11.23
C THR A 102 -6.42 6.87 10.74
N THR A 103 -6.29 7.11 9.42
CA THR A 103 -6.44 8.46 8.86
C THR A 103 -7.20 8.43 7.54
N ARG A 104 -8.09 9.42 7.36
CA ARG A 104 -8.80 9.68 6.12
C ARG A 104 -8.55 11.12 5.72
N MET A 105 -8.17 11.34 4.47
CA MET A 105 -7.86 12.66 3.92
C MET A 105 -8.67 12.89 2.64
N GLN A 106 -9.21 14.10 2.48
CA GLN A 106 -9.86 14.54 1.25
C GLN A 106 -8.83 15.19 0.31
N ILE A 107 -7.80 14.42 -0.02
CA ILE A 107 -6.78 14.79 -0.99
C ILE A 107 -6.24 13.55 -1.68
N ALA A 108 -5.88 13.66 -2.94
CA ALA A 108 -5.21 12.59 -3.66
C ALA A 108 -3.75 12.45 -3.19
N THR A 109 -3.36 11.21 -2.91
CA THR A 109 -1.94 10.86 -2.75
C THR A 109 -1.35 10.61 -4.12
N VAL A 110 -0.22 11.25 -4.42
CA VAL A 110 0.53 11.03 -5.65
C VAL A 110 1.56 9.91 -5.45
N GLY A 111 2.17 9.85 -4.27
CA GLY A 111 3.16 8.83 -3.95
C GLY A 111 3.40 8.69 -2.46
N ALA A 112 3.88 7.51 -2.06
CA ALA A 112 4.46 7.31 -0.74
C ALA A 112 5.64 6.34 -0.76
N ALA A 113 6.59 6.60 0.13
CA ALA A 113 7.79 5.80 0.26
C ALA A 113 8.26 5.75 1.71
N LEU A 114 9.09 4.75 2.01
CA LEU A 114 9.82 4.67 3.26
C LEU A 114 10.88 5.77 3.31
N PHE A 115 11.03 6.41 4.46
CA PHE A 115 12.04 7.43 4.71
C PHE A 115 12.78 7.12 6.02
N PHE A 116 13.97 7.70 6.22
CA PHE A 116 14.81 7.51 7.41
C PHE A 116 14.90 6.05 7.90
N GLN A 117 15.38 5.14 7.03
CA GLN A 117 15.54 3.71 7.38
C GLN A 117 14.27 3.04 7.90
N ARG A 118 13.10 3.40 7.33
CA ARG A 118 11.76 2.87 7.66
C ARG A 118 11.18 3.35 8.99
N THR A 119 11.74 4.41 9.56
CA THR A 119 11.20 5.07 10.77
C THR A 119 10.25 6.22 10.44
N ALA A 120 10.16 6.63 9.18
CA ALA A 120 9.23 7.66 8.71
C ALA A 120 8.67 7.32 7.33
N ILE A 121 7.65 8.07 6.92
CA ILE A 121 6.98 7.95 5.63
C ILE A 121 7.13 9.27 4.90
N LEU A 122 7.67 9.24 3.68
CA LEU A 122 7.54 10.36 2.76
C LEU A 122 6.18 10.23 2.08
N HIS A 123 5.29 11.17 2.33
CA HIS A 123 3.92 11.21 1.78
C HIS A 123 3.78 12.41 0.86
N VAL A 124 3.60 12.14 -0.43
CA VAL A 124 3.39 13.16 -1.46
C VAL A 124 1.91 13.22 -1.77
N VAL A 125 1.29 14.35 -1.47
CA VAL A 125 -0.11 14.66 -1.80
C VAL A 125 -0.18 15.76 -2.84
N ALA A 126 -1.35 15.93 -3.45
CA ALA A 126 -1.53 16.84 -4.58
C ALA A 126 -1.06 18.30 -4.35
N ASN A 127 -1.01 18.78 -3.11
CA ASN A 127 -0.63 20.16 -2.77
C ASN A 127 0.47 20.28 -1.72
N ALA A 128 1.12 19.17 -1.34
CA ALA A 128 2.14 19.20 -0.31
C ALA A 128 3.02 17.95 -0.34
N ILE A 129 4.23 18.11 0.18
CA ILE A 129 5.13 17.02 0.52
C ILE A 129 5.23 16.97 2.04
N CYS A 130 4.91 15.83 2.62
CA CYS A 130 4.89 15.63 4.06
C CYS A 130 5.86 14.51 4.45
N VAL A 131 6.54 14.67 5.58
CA VAL A 131 7.20 13.56 6.28
C VAL A 131 6.32 13.20 7.46
N LEU A 132 5.81 11.98 7.48
CA LEU A 132 4.98 11.45 8.57
C LEU A 132 5.81 10.53 9.46
N GLU A 133 5.57 10.62 10.76
CA GLU A 133 6.05 9.66 11.75
C GLU A 133 5.23 8.35 11.67
N PRO A 134 5.66 7.25 12.32
CA PRO A 134 4.95 5.97 12.29
C PRO A 134 3.53 6.02 12.86
N ASP A 135 3.25 7.00 13.73
CA ASP A 135 1.93 7.29 14.30
C ASP A 135 1.06 8.16 13.36
N HIS A 136 1.52 8.41 12.14
CA HIS A 136 0.89 9.22 11.10
C HIS A 136 0.83 10.72 11.39
N THR A 137 1.50 11.18 12.45
CA THR A 137 1.62 12.61 12.70
C THR A 137 2.59 13.24 11.72
N SER A 138 2.29 14.46 11.27
CA SER A 138 3.15 15.19 10.34
C SER A 138 4.34 15.78 11.09
N ARG A 139 5.54 15.25 10.84
CA ARG A 139 6.81 15.81 11.34
C ARG A 139 7.14 17.12 10.63
N GLN A 140 6.98 17.11 9.31
CA GLN A 140 7.28 18.25 8.45
C GLN A 140 6.32 18.26 7.27
N LYS A 141 5.87 19.45 6.88
CA LYS A 141 5.01 19.64 5.72
C LYS A 141 5.48 20.84 4.92
N ILE A 142 5.78 20.62 3.65
CA ILE A 142 6.09 21.66 2.67
C ILE A 142 4.84 21.79 1.81
N GLN A 143 4.15 22.93 1.92
CA GLN A 143 2.97 23.20 1.10
C GLN A 143 3.40 23.76 -0.26
N ASP A 144 2.69 23.34 -1.30
CA ASP A 144 2.80 23.95 -2.63
C ASP A 144 1.96 25.23 -2.64
N VAL A 145 2.61 26.35 -2.36
CA VAL A 145 2.01 27.70 -2.33
C VAL A 145 2.87 28.67 -3.13
N ASP A 146 2.22 29.69 -3.69
CA ASP A 146 2.85 30.83 -4.35
C ASP A 146 2.40 32.10 -3.63
N GLU A 147 3.33 32.82 -3.00
CA GLU A 147 3.03 34.02 -2.18
C GLU A 147 1.83 33.83 -1.21
N ASN A 148 1.75 32.64 -0.59
CA ASN A 148 0.69 32.22 0.34
C ASN A 148 -0.67 31.87 -0.29
N LEU A 149 -0.78 31.85 -1.62
CA LEU A 149 -1.94 31.34 -2.34
C LEU A 149 -1.67 29.91 -2.84
N PRO A 150 -2.68 29.00 -2.84
CA PRO A 150 -2.53 27.70 -3.46
C PRO A 150 -2.19 27.84 -4.95
N ARG A 151 -1.16 27.11 -5.41
CA ARG A 151 -0.78 27.13 -6.83
C ARG A 151 -1.95 26.64 -7.69
N ALA A 152 -2.14 27.29 -8.83
CA ALA A 152 -3.19 26.92 -9.78
C ALA A 152 -2.99 25.48 -10.27
N LYS A 153 -4.09 24.74 -10.43
CA LYS A 153 -4.05 23.37 -10.97
C LYS A 153 -3.50 23.40 -12.41
N ILE A 154 -2.46 22.60 -12.67
CA ILE A 154 -1.94 22.40 -14.03
C ILE A 154 -3.05 21.79 -14.88
N ARG A 155 -3.43 22.48 -15.95
CA ARG A 155 -4.37 21.99 -16.98
C ARG A 155 -3.51 21.41 -18.11
N ALA A 156 -3.77 20.17 -18.48
CA ALA A 156 -3.18 19.51 -19.65
C ALA A 156 -4.18 19.57 -20.81
#